data_AF-A0AB32X3L5-F1
#
_entry.id   AF-A0AB32X3L5-F1
#
_cell.length_a   1.000
_cell.length_b   1.000
_cell.length_c   1.000
_cell.angle_alpha   90.00
_cell.angle_beta   90.00
_cell.angle_gamma   90.00
#
_symmetry.space_group_name_H-M   'P 1'
#
loop_
_entity.id
_entity.type
_entity.pdbx_description
1 polymer ?
#
loop_
_entity_poly.entity_id
_entity_poly.type
_entity_poly.pdbx_seq_one_letter_code
_entity_poly.pdbx_strand_id
1 'polypeptide(L)'
;MAWQIQCTASSPPASPPPFTPKCLPPRSLFFTLSATSSSRFCPHHMPSLRSVTCSLSAVESPTSTAGLDDSKTPLLEVKGLTAVIAETKQEILKGVNLVVHQGEIHAIMGKNGSGKSTFSKVLVGHPDYEVTGGSVVFKGENLLDMEPEERSLAGLFMSFQAPIEIPGVNNIDFLHMAYNARRKKLGELELGPLEVLGADLAILDEIDSGLDIDALRDVAKAVNGLLTPKNSVMMITHYRRLLEVIKPTCIHIMEDGRIIKTGDSSLAKVLEEKGYTSISAE
;
A
#
# COMPACT_ATOMS: atom_id res chain seq x y z
N MET A 1 -22.27 -21.80 29.15
CA MET A 1 -23.29 -20.76 29.45
C MET A 1 -23.14 -19.68 28.40
N ALA A 2 -24.07 -19.60 27.45
CA ALA A 2 -24.08 -18.58 26.41
C ALA A 2 -24.77 -17.33 26.96
N TRP A 3 -24.14 -16.16 26.83
CA TRP A 3 -24.74 -14.87 27.12
C TRP A 3 -24.96 -14.14 25.79
N GLN A 4 -26.22 -13.82 25.51
CA GLN A 4 -26.70 -13.12 24.33
C GLN A 4 -26.89 -11.65 24.70
N ILE A 5 -26.15 -10.74 24.07
CA ILE A 5 -26.30 -9.29 24.28
C ILE A 5 -27.18 -8.74 23.15
N GLN A 6 -28.35 -8.23 23.52
CA GLN A 6 -29.24 -7.43 22.67
C GLN A 6 -28.76 -5.97 22.70
N CYS A 7 -28.42 -5.42 21.53
CA CYS A 7 -28.18 -3.98 21.37
C CYS A 7 -29.43 -3.33 20.74
N THR A 8 -30.01 -2.35 21.44
CA THR A 8 -31.04 -1.45 20.91
C THR A 8 -30.39 -0.22 20.28
N ALA A 9 -30.85 0.17 19.08
CA ALA A 9 -30.32 1.29 18.32
C ALA A 9 -30.83 2.64 18.86
N SER A 10 -29.93 3.60 19.10
CA SER A 10 -30.23 5.02 19.28
C SER A 10 -29.79 5.80 18.03
N SER A 11 -30.56 6.84 17.69
CA SER A 11 -30.41 7.66 16.48
C SER A 11 -29.17 8.58 16.51
N PRO A 12 -28.59 8.92 15.34
CA PRO A 12 -27.37 9.73 15.26
C PRO A 12 -27.64 11.23 15.44
N PRO A 13 -26.66 12.01 15.95
CA PRO A 13 -26.78 13.47 16.07
C PRO A 13 -26.53 14.20 14.72
N ALA A 14 -27.10 15.39 14.62
CA ALA A 14 -27.14 16.24 13.43
C ALA A 14 -25.77 16.84 13.01
N SER A 15 -25.61 17.10 11.71
CA SER A 15 -24.40 17.61 11.05
C SER A 15 -24.15 19.12 11.26
N PRO A 16 -22.88 19.58 11.22
CA PRO A 16 -22.53 21.00 11.31
C PRO A 16 -22.60 21.73 9.95
N PRO A 17 -22.71 23.08 9.94
CA PRO A 17 -22.88 23.88 8.72
C PRO A 17 -21.59 24.07 7.90
N PRO A 18 -21.70 24.41 6.60
CA PRO A 18 -20.57 24.44 5.68
C PRO A 18 -19.69 25.70 5.80
N PHE A 19 -18.38 25.49 5.73
CA PHE A 19 -17.35 26.53 5.66
C PHE A 19 -17.23 27.10 4.24
N THR A 20 -17.11 28.43 4.13
CA THR A 20 -16.80 29.15 2.88
C THR A 20 -15.31 29.55 2.85
N PRO A 21 -14.56 29.29 1.77
CA PRO A 21 -13.16 29.71 1.70
C PRO A 21 -13.04 31.13 1.13
N LYS A 22 -12.32 32.01 1.86
CA LYS A 22 -11.86 33.31 1.36
C LYS A 22 -10.63 33.13 0.47
N CYS A 23 -10.72 33.63 -0.76
CA CYS A 23 -9.65 33.64 -1.75
C CYS A 23 -8.67 34.80 -1.47
N LEU A 24 -7.36 34.52 -1.48
CA LEU A 24 -6.27 35.51 -1.47
C LEU A 24 -5.47 35.37 -2.78
N PRO A 25 -5.00 36.47 -3.40
CA PRO A 25 -4.41 36.44 -4.74
C PRO A 25 -2.94 35.97 -4.73
N PRO A 26 -2.43 35.39 -5.83
CA PRO A 26 -1.05 34.91 -5.91
C PRO A 26 -0.08 36.05 -6.26
N ARG A 27 1.07 36.08 -5.58
CA ARG A 27 2.24 36.87 -5.98
C ARG A 27 2.98 36.16 -7.12
N SER A 28 3.15 36.86 -8.23
CA SER A 28 3.94 36.46 -9.40
C SER A 28 5.44 36.44 -9.10
N LEU A 29 6.11 35.32 -9.38
CA LEU A 29 7.56 35.26 -9.56
C LEU A 29 7.84 34.92 -11.03
N PHE A 30 8.38 35.90 -11.74
CA PHE A 30 8.91 35.77 -13.10
C PHE A 30 10.18 34.93 -13.07
N PHE A 31 10.27 33.91 -13.92
CA PHE A 31 11.54 33.33 -14.36
C PHE A 31 11.62 33.40 -15.87
N THR A 32 12.66 34.08 -16.34
CA THR A 32 13.01 34.29 -17.74
C THR A 32 13.64 33.02 -18.32
N LEU A 33 13.08 32.52 -19.43
CA LEU A 33 13.72 31.51 -20.28
C LEU A 33 14.61 32.21 -21.32
N SER A 34 15.89 31.85 -21.38
CA SER A 34 16.76 32.15 -22.51
C SER A 34 16.91 30.91 -23.39
N ALA A 35 16.42 31.01 -24.62
CA ALA A 35 16.63 30.04 -25.69
C ALA A 35 17.91 30.38 -26.47
N THR A 36 18.73 29.37 -26.77
CA THR A 36 19.66 29.36 -27.91
C THR A 36 19.69 27.92 -28.45
N SER A 37 19.13 27.70 -29.64
CA SER A 37 19.82 27.65 -30.95
C SER A 37 20.28 26.25 -31.34
N SER A 38 19.44 25.63 -32.18
CA SER A 38 19.73 24.96 -33.46
C SER A 38 21.05 24.18 -33.66
N SER A 39 20.94 22.90 -34.05
CA SER A 39 21.30 22.50 -35.42
C SER A 39 21.02 21.02 -35.74
N ARG A 40 20.33 20.84 -36.88
CA ARG A 40 20.55 19.87 -37.99
C ARG A 40 20.32 18.37 -37.78
N PHE A 41 19.23 17.94 -38.44
CA PHE A 41 19.00 16.67 -39.11
C PHE A 41 20.13 16.27 -40.09
N CYS A 42 20.49 14.97 -40.11
CA CYS A 42 20.72 14.17 -41.33
C CYS A 42 20.81 12.65 -40.99
N PRO A 43 20.56 11.75 -41.97
CA PRO A 43 20.01 10.41 -41.75
C PRO A 43 20.96 9.24 -42.08
N HIS A 44 20.48 8.02 -41.83
CA HIS A 44 20.97 6.70 -42.26
C HIS A 44 22.16 6.06 -41.52
N HIS A 45 21.85 5.16 -40.58
CA HIS A 45 22.52 3.85 -40.50
C HIS A 45 21.71 2.84 -39.68
N MET A 46 21.36 1.71 -40.30
CA MET A 46 20.81 0.52 -39.64
C MET A 46 21.92 -0.14 -38.80
N PRO A 47 21.71 -0.48 -37.52
CA PRO A 47 22.64 -1.35 -36.81
C PRO A 47 22.30 -2.82 -37.10
N SER A 48 23.32 -3.56 -37.53
CA SER A 48 23.36 -5.02 -37.62
C SER A 48 23.10 -5.66 -36.25
N LEU A 49 22.23 -6.66 -36.22
CA LEU A 49 21.91 -7.50 -35.06
C LEU A 49 23.18 -8.13 -34.48
N ARG A 50 23.64 -7.63 -33.33
CA ARG A 50 24.59 -8.35 -32.48
C ARG A 50 23.83 -9.22 -31.50
N SER A 51 24.09 -10.53 -31.56
CA SER A 51 23.72 -11.50 -30.53
C SER A 51 24.21 -10.99 -29.17
N VAL A 52 23.28 -10.71 -28.26
CA VAL A 52 23.59 -10.46 -26.85
C VAL A 52 23.62 -11.82 -26.18
N THR A 53 24.82 -12.39 -26.02
CA THR A 53 25.04 -13.50 -25.10
C THR A 53 25.15 -12.94 -23.69
N CYS A 54 24.13 -13.21 -22.88
CA CYS A 54 24.14 -12.87 -21.46
C CYS A 54 24.98 -13.92 -20.71
N SER A 55 26.20 -13.57 -20.35
CA SER A 55 27.01 -14.38 -19.42
C SER A 55 26.64 -14.01 -17.98
N LEU A 56 26.06 -14.96 -17.26
CA LEU A 56 25.89 -14.89 -15.81
C LEU A 56 27.26 -14.86 -15.14
N SER A 57 27.70 -13.68 -14.70
CA SER A 57 28.75 -13.56 -13.67
C SER A 57 28.07 -13.60 -12.31
N ALA A 58 28.47 -14.56 -11.48
CA ALA A 58 28.08 -14.59 -10.07
C ALA A 58 28.51 -13.27 -9.42
N VAL A 59 27.54 -12.52 -8.90
CA VAL A 59 27.83 -11.39 -8.02
C VAL A 59 28.25 -12.01 -6.69
N GLU A 60 29.54 -11.95 -6.40
CA GLU A 60 30.05 -12.29 -5.07
C GLU A 60 29.43 -11.33 -4.05
N SER A 61 28.76 -11.92 -3.05
CA SER A 61 28.23 -11.20 -1.90
C SER A 61 29.37 -10.40 -1.24
N PRO A 62 29.22 -9.09 -1.00
CA PRO A 62 30.24 -8.36 -0.26
C PRO A 62 30.29 -8.93 1.16
N THR A 63 31.43 -9.54 1.49
CA THR A 63 31.79 -9.89 2.85
C THR A 63 32.04 -8.57 3.57
N SER A 64 31.02 -8.04 4.25
CA SER A 64 31.17 -6.83 5.05
C SER A 64 31.97 -7.18 6.30
N THR A 65 33.26 -6.86 6.27
CA THR A 65 34.11 -6.77 7.44
C THR A 65 33.41 -5.90 8.48
N ALA A 66 33.09 -6.48 9.64
CA ALA A 66 32.47 -5.80 10.76
C ALA A 66 33.44 -4.73 11.32
N GLY A 67 33.24 -3.49 10.88
CA GLY A 67 33.64 -2.32 11.65
C GLY A 67 32.49 -1.96 12.59
N LEU A 68 32.73 -1.99 13.90
CA LEU A 68 31.85 -1.37 14.88
C LEU A 68 31.84 0.14 14.62
N ASP A 69 30.76 0.64 14.04
CA ASP A 69 30.47 2.07 13.95
C ASP A 69 29.71 2.48 15.21
N ASP A 70 30.43 3.06 16.17
CA ASP A 70 29.96 3.50 17.50
C ASP A 70 29.03 4.75 17.43
N SER A 71 28.55 5.13 16.24
CA SER A 71 27.78 6.36 16.01
C SER A 71 26.29 6.16 15.70
N LYS A 72 25.79 4.92 15.67
CA LYS A 72 24.38 4.66 15.36
C LYS A 72 23.51 4.82 16.60
N THR A 73 22.58 5.78 16.57
CA THR A 73 21.51 5.89 17.56
C THR A 73 20.68 4.59 17.57
N PRO A 74 20.41 3.97 18.74
CA PRO A 74 19.62 2.75 18.81
C PRO A 74 18.17 3.02 18.36
N LEU A 75 17.63 2.12 17.53
CA LEU A 75 16.24 2.16 17.09
C LEU A 75 15.31 1.59 18.16
N LEU A 76 15.72 0.50 18.80
CA LEU A 76 15.06 -0.15 19.93
C LEU A 76 16.09 -0.44 21.02
N GLU A 77 15.82 0.00 22.24
CA GLU A 77 16.63 -0.29 23.41
C GLU A 77 15.75 -0.88 24.51
N VAL A 78 16.08 -2.08 24.95
CA VAL A 78 15.42 -2.82 26.03
C VAL A 78 16.42 -2.98 27.17
N LYS A 79 16.06 -2.51 28.37
CA LYS A 79 16.89 -2.57 29.56
C LYS A 79 16.15 -3.24 30.71
N GLY A 80 16.65 -4.39 31.14
CA GLY A 80 16.16 -5.13 32.30
C GLY A 80 14.68 -5.49 32.25
N LEU A 81 14.12 -5.75 31.07
CA LEU A 81 12.68 -5.99 30.90
C LEU A 81 12.23 -7.27 31.60
N THR A 82 11.26 -7.15 32.51
CA THR A 82 10.61 -8.26 33.20
C THR A 82 9.10 -8.25 32.92
N ALA A 83 8.51 -9.43 32.76
CA ALA A 83 7.09 -9.54 32.46
C ALA A 83 6.51 -10.88 32.92
N VAL A 84 5.24 -10.84 33.31
CA VAL A 84 4.45 -11.97 33.77
C VAL A 84 3.26 -12.22 32.84
N ILE A 85 2.68 -13.41 32.90
CA ILE A 85 1.34 -13.67 32.34
C ILE A 85 0.32 -12.96 33.24
N ALA A 86 -0.59 -12.18 32.66
CA ALA A 86 -1.53 -11.34 33.41
C ALA A 86 -2.44 -12.18 34.34
N GLU A 87 -2.93 -13.32 33.86
CA GLU A 87 -3.84 -14.19 34.61
C GLU A 87 -3.15 -14.99 35.72
N THR A 88 -2.02 -15.64 35.42
CA THR A 88 -1.37 -16.57 36.36
C THR A 88 -0.29 -15.92 37.21
N LYS A 89 0.12 -14.70 36.86
CA LYS A 89 1.28 -13.98 37.42
C LYS A 89 2.59 -14.74 37.31
N GLN A 90 2.66 -15.76 36.44
CA GLN A 90 3.88 -16.50 36.19
C GLN A 90 4.89 -15.61 35.44
N GLU A 91 6.08 -15.45 36.01
CA GLU A 91 7.18 -14.70 35.40
C GLU A 91 7.79 -15.46 34.21
N ILE A 92 7.84 -14.79 33.06
CA ILE A 92 8.40 -15.34 31.81
C ILE A 92 9.65 -14.58 31.39
N LEU A 93 9.62 -13.24 31.41
CA LEU A 93 10.79 -12.41 31.09
C LEU A 93 11.48 -12.00 32.39
N LYS A 94 12.80 -12.20 32.45
CA LYS A 94 13.62 -12.10 33.67
C LYS A 94 14.80 -11.16 33.48
N GLY A 95 14.53 -9.91 33.11
CA GLY A 95 15.56 -8.88 32.94
C GLY A 95 16.22 -8.92 31.56
N VAL A 96 15.42 -8.95 30.50
CA VAL A 96 15.91 -8.98 29.11
C VAL A 96 16.60 -7.66 28.77
N ASN A 97 17.78 -7.73 28.16
CA ASN A 97 18.50 -6.59 27.60
C ASN A 97 18.74 -6.83 26.11
N LEU A 98 18.41 -5.85 25.27
CA LEU A 98 18.60 -5.93 23.82
C LEU A 98 18.72 -4.52 23.25
N VAL A 99 19.65 -4.32 22.32
CA VAL A 99 19.78 -3.10 21.54
C VAL A 99 19.74 -3.46 20.07
N VAL A 100 18.90 -2.77 19.30
CA VAL A 100 18.78 -2.93 17.84
C VAL A 100 19.01 -1.57 17.20
N HIS A 101 19.95 -1.47 16.26
CA HIS A 101 20.15 -0.26 15.47
C HIS A 101 19.41 -0.34 14.14
N GLN A 102 19.22 0.83 13.53
CA GLN A 102 18.58 0.92 12.23
C GLN A 102 19.43 0.24 11.14
N GLY A 103 18.76 -0.53 10.27
CA GLY A 103 19.40 -1.24 9.16
C GLY A 103 20.05 -2.57 9.55
N GLU A 104 19.84 -3.05 10.78
CA GLU A 104 20.39 -4.33 11.26
C GLU A 104 19.34 -5.44 11.22
N ILE A 105 19.82 -6.68 11.08
CA ILE A 105 19.02 -7.90 11.23
C ILE A 105 19.48 -8.59 12.51
N HIS A 106 18.54 -8.79 13.44
CA HIS A 106 18.80 -9.44 14.73
C HIS A 106 18.05 -10.77 14.80
N ALA A 107 18.71 -11.81 15.31
CA ALA A 107 18.10 -13.12 15.52
C ALA A 107 18.04 -13.45 17.01
N ILE A 108 16.86 -13.84 17.49
CA ILE A 108 16.66 -14.35 18.87
C ILE A 108 16.40 -15.85 18.79
N MET A 109 17.35 -16.65 19.26
CA MET A 109 17.27 -18.11 19.26
C MET A 109 17.16 -18.67 20.68
N GLY A 110 16.59 -19.86 20.81
CA GLY A 110 16.44 -20.54 22.10
C GLY A 110 15.43 -21.66 22.08
N LYS A 111 15.44 -22.52 23.10
CA LYS A 111 14.50 -23.65 23.24
C LYS A 111 13.04 -23.18 23.31
N ASN A 112 12.10 -24.06 22.99
CA ASN A 112 10.67 -23.76 23.20
C ASN A 112 10.41 -23.43 24.68
N GLY A 113 9.56 -22.43 24.93
CA GLY A 113 9.30 -21.92 26.28
C GLY A 113 10.33 -20.94 26.83
N SER A 114 11.41 -20.61 26.11
CA SER A 114 12.43 -19.65 26.59
C SER A 114 11.98 -18.16 26.59
N GLY A 115 10.70 -17.87 26.37
CA GLY A 115 10.17 -16.50 26.37
C GLY A 115 10.29 -15.72 25.05
N LYS A 116 10.78 -16.30 23.94
CA LYS A 116 10.94 -15.60 22.64
C LYS A 116 9.65 -14.95 22.12
N SER A 117 8.59 -15.75 22.00
CA SER A 117 7.29 -15.27 21.55
C SER A 117 6.63 -14.35 22.59
N THR A 118 6.92 -14.55 23.87
CA THR A 118 6.45 -13.66 24.94
C THR A 118 7.12 -12.30 24.84
N PHE A 119 8.43 -12.26 24.57
CA PHE A 119 9.17 -11.03 24.36
C PHE A 119 8.57 -10.20 23.22
N SER A 120 8.33 -10.81 22.05
CA SER A 120 7.67 -10.09 20.94
C SER A 120 6.25 -9.61 21.30
N LYS A 121 5.46 -10.42 22.01
CA LYS A 121 4.09 -10.06 22.43
C LYS A 121 4.06 -8.93 23.46
N VAL A 122 5.03 -8.88 24.38
CA VAL A 122 5.19 -7.80 25.34
C VAL A 122 5.54 -6.48 24.64
N LEU A 123 6.45 -6.52 23.66
CA LEU A 123 6.81 -5.32 22.89
C LEU A 123 5.61 -4.70 22.18
N VAL A 124 4.76 -5.51 21.54
CA VAL A 124 3.55 -5.01 20.87
C VAL A 124 2.38 -4.70 21.81
N GLY A 125 2.52 -4.95 23.12
CA GLY A 125 1.49 -4.62 24.11
C GLY A 125 0.32 -5.61 24.16
N HIS A 126 0.60 -6.91 23.96
CA HIS A 126 -0.44 -7.94 24.03
C HIS A 126 -1.04 -8.05 25.45
N PRO A 127 -2.38 -8.04 25.62
CA PRO A 127 -3.05 -7.93 26.93
C PRO A 127 -2.80 -9.11 27.88
N ASP A 128 -2.51 -10.30 27.36
CA ASP A 128 -2.16 -11.48 28.17
C ASP A 128 -0.89 -11.33 29.03
N TYR A 129 -0.12 -10.26 28.85
CA TYR A 129 1.13 -10.04 29.57
C TYR A 129 1.15 -8.69 30.27
N GLU A 130 1.76 -8.67 31.45
CA GLU A 130 1.95 -7.48 32.26
C GLU A 130 3.45 -7.26 32.47
N VAL A 131 3.92 -6.04 32.19
CA VAL A 131 5.32 -5.66 32.42
C VAL A 131 5.50 -5.32 33.89
N THR A 132 6.45 -5.98 34.56
CA THR A 132 6.70 -5.80 35.99
C THR A 132 7.92 -4.93 36.28
N GLY A 133 8.72 -4.61 35.26
CA GLY A 133 9.96 -3.85 35.43
C GLY A 133 10.77 -3.71 34.15
N GLY A 134 11.81 -2.88 34.24
CA GLY A 134 12.66 -2.51 33.11
C GLY A 134 12.11 -1.33 32.31
N SER A 135 12.73 -1.07 31.16
CA SER A 135 12.33 0.00 30.24
C SER A 135 12.53 -0.43 28.79
N VAL A 136 11.71 0.14 27.90
CA VAL A 136 11.82 -0.07 26.46
C VAL A 136 11.72 1.28 25.77
N VAL A 137 12.74 1.67 25.03
CA VAL A 137 12.77 2.89 24.23
C VAL A 137 12.73 2.52 22.75
N PHE A 138 11.79 3.06 22.01
CA PHE A 138 11.67 2.89 20.55
C PHE A 138 11.67 4.26 19.89
N LYS A 139 12.62 4.50 18.97
CA LYS A 139 12.82 5.80 18.31
C LYS A 139 12.93 6.98 19.29
N GLY A 140 13.51 6.75 20.47
CA GLY A 140 13.70 7.78 21.50
C GLY A 140 12.50 7.99 22.44
N GLU A 141 11.38 7.31 22.23
CA GLU A 141 10.19 7.41 23.08
C GLU A 141 10.00 6.15 23.93
N ASN A 142 9.43 6.29 25.13
CA ASN A 142 9.15 5.13 25.99
C ASN A 142 7.99 4.32 25.41
N LEU A 143 8.28 3.12 24.93
CA LEU A 143 7.32 2.23 24.29
C LEU A 143 6.26 1.73 25.28
N LEU A 144 6.60 1.60 26.56
CA LEU A 144 5.72 1.02 27.57
C LEU A 144 4.56 1.95 27.96
N ASP A 145 4.73 3.26 27.74
CA ASP A 145 3.69 4.28 28.02
C ASP A 145 2.67 4.40 26.86
N MET A 146 2.96 3.77 25.72
CA MET A 146 2.11 3.80 24.53
C MET A 146 1.11 2.65 24.56
N GLU A 147 -0.12 2.94 24.12
CA GLU A 147 -1.11 1.92 23.82
C GLU A 147 -0.69 1.07 22.60
N PRO A 148 -1.16 -0.20 22.47
CA PRO A 148 -0.76 -1.08 21.37
C PRO A 148 -0.95 -0.47 19.96
N GLU A 149 -2.03 0.29 19.76
CA GLU A 149 -2.29 1.01 18.52
C GLU A 149 -1.23 2.09 18.26
N GLU A 150 -0.84 2.85 19.28
CA GLU A 150 0.17 3.91 19.15
C GLU A 150 1.55 3.33 18.83
N ARG A 151 1.90 2.19 19.42
CA ARG A 151 3.13 1.45 19.08
C ARG A 151 3.15 1.05 17.60
N SER A 152 2.03 0.53 17.10
CA SER A 152 1.86 0.16 15.69
C SER A 152 2.01 1.36 14.76
N LEU A 153 1.33 2.47 15.09
CA LEU A 153 1.40 3.72 14.31
C LEU A 153 2.79 4.37 14.36
N ALA A 154 3.54 4.24 15.47
CA ALA A 154 4.94 4.63 15.58
C ALA A 154 5.87 3.81 14.65
N GLY A 155 5.37 2.68 14.12
CA GLY A 155 6.03 1.83 13.15
C GLY A 155 6.60 0.54 13.73
N LEU A 156 6.17 0.12 14.92
CA LEU A 156 6.47 -1.21 15.44
C LEU A 156 5.50 -2.22 14.81
N PHE A 157 6.02 -3.18 14.05
CA PHE A 157 5.22 -4.19 13.37
C PHE A 157 5.58 -5.60 13.88
N MET A 158 4.56 -6.42 14.08
CA MET A 158 4.72 -7.86 14.35
C MET A 158 3.91 -8.64 13.32
N SER A 159 4.55 -9.61 12.68
CA SER A 159 3.87 -10.55 11.78
C SER A 159 2.97 -11.50 12.56
N PHE A 160 1.89 -11.97 11.93
CA PHE A 160 1.03 -13.01 12.47
C PHE A 160 1.78 -14.34 12.56
N GLN A 161 1.64 -15.06 13.68
CA GLN A 161 2.17 -16.44 13.81
C GLN A 161 1.30 -17.46 13.07
N ALA A 162 0.01 -17.18 12.93
CA ALA A 162 -0.94 -17.92 12.12
C ALA A 162 -1.92 -16.92 11.47
N PRO A 163 -2.38 -17.15 10.23
CA PRO A 163 -3.36 -16.29 9.60
C PRO A 163 -4.65 -16.25 10.43
N ILE A 164 -5.13 -15.05 10.74
CA ILE A 164 -6.45 -14.84 11.32
C ILE A 164 -7.35 -14.42 10.17
N GLU A 165 -8.37 -15.23 9.90
CA GLU A 165 -9.41 -14.89 8.93
C GLU A 165 -10.50 -14.11 9.65
N ILE A 166 -10.74 -12.88 9.20
CA ILE A 166 -11.86 -12.06 9.68
C ILE A 166 -12.95 -12.12 8.61
N PRO A 167 -14.10 -12.75 8.90
CA PRO A 167 -15.19 -12.85 7.93
C PRO A 167 -15.61 -11.47 7.42
N GLY A 168 -15.68 -11.32 6.09
CA GLY A 168 -16.09 -10.08 5.45
C GLY A 168 -15.01 -9.01 5.32
N VAL A 169 -13.77 -9.27 5.73
CA VAL A 169 -12.64 -8.35 5.55
C VAL A 169 -11.64 -8.94 4.58
N ASN A 170 -11.40 -8.25 3.47
CA ASN A 170 -10.37 -8.62 2.50
C ASN A 170 -8.98 -8.21 3.03
N ASN A 171 -7.98 -9.07 2.83
CA ASN A 171 -6.60 -8.79 3.22
C ASN A 171 -6.03 -7.53 2.55
N ILE A 172 -6.36 -7.28 1.28
CA ILE A 172 -5.87 -6.09 0.57
C ILE A 172 -6.46 -4.83 1.20
N ASP A 173 -7.77 -4.83 1.47
CA ASP A 173 -8.45 -3.70 2.10
C ASP A 173 -7.92 -3.46 3.52
N PHE A 174 -7.71 -4.54 4.29
CA PHE A 174 -7.11 -4.46 5.62
C PHE A 174 -5.72 -3.82 5.59
N LEU A 175 -4.84 -4.26 4.68
CA LEU A 175 -3.50 -3.70 4.54
C LEU A 175 -3.54 -2.25 4.04
N HIS A 176 -4.44 -1.92 3.12
CA HIS A 176 -4.66 -0.57 2.62
C HIS A 176 -5.09 0.37 3.75
N MET A 177 -6.08 -0.04 4.55
CA MET A 177 -6.56 0.70 5.72
C MET A 177 -5.46 0.88 6.77
N ALA A 178 -4.74 -0.18 7.13
CA ALA A 178 -3.65 -0.12 8.12
C ALA A 178 -2.52 0.81 7.67
N TYR A 179 -2.15 0.76 6.39
CA TYR A 179 -1.14 1.63 5.81
C TYR A 179 -1.57 3.11 5.84
N ASN A 180 -2.81 3.40 5.43
CA ASN A 180 -3.35 4.76 5.45
C ASN A 180 -3.56 5.31 6.86
N ALA A 181 -3.95 4.48 7.84
CA ALA A 181 -4.06 4.90 9.25
C ALA A 181 -2.71 5.44 9.78
N ARG A 182 -1.61 4.77 9.43
CA ARG A 182 -0.26 5.24 9.77
C ARG A 182 0.10 6.54 9.06
N ARG A 183 -0.20 6.68 7.77
CA ARG A 183 0.03 7.93 7.02
C ARG A 183 -0.71 9.11 7.65
N LYS A 184 -1.98 8.89 8.02
CA LYS A 184 -2.79 9.89 8.71
C LYS A 184 -2.16 10.33 10.05
N LYS A 185 -1.62 9.39 10.84
CA LYS A 185 -0.89 9.72 12.09
C LYS A 185 0.35 10.58 11.81
N LEU A 186 1.04 10.35 10.70
CA LEU A 186 2.22 11.12 10.27
C LEU A 186 1.86 12.45 9.60
N GLY A 187 0.58 12.78 9.44
CA GLY A 187 0.12 13.98 8.73
C GLY A 187 0.29 13.90 7.20
N GLU A 188 0.48 12.70 6.67
CA GLU A 188 0.60 12.44 5.23
C GLU A 188 -0.79 12.22 4.61
N LEU A 189 -0.90 12.52 3.30
CA LEU A 189 -2.11 12.24 2.55
C LEU A 189 -2.31 10.73 2.37
N GLU A 190 -3.54 10.26 2.53
CA GLU A 190 -3.93 8.89 2.22
C GLU A 190 -3.69 8.58 0.73
N LEU A 191 -3.31 7.34 0.45
CA LEU A 191 -3.06 6.85 -0.90
C LEU A 191 -4.22 5.99 -1.38
N GLY A 192 -4.49 6.06 -2.69
CA GLY A 192 -5.40 5.14 -3.36
C GLY A 192 -4.85 3.70 -3.40
N PRO A 193 -5.69 2.70 -3.72
CA PRO A 193 -5.26 1.29 -3.73
C PRO A 193 -4.05 1.01 -4.62
N LEU A 194 -4.02 1.56 -5.85
CA LEU A 194 -2.89 1.36 -6.78
C LEU A 194 -1.61 2.04 -6.31
N GLU A 195 -1.72 3.20 -5.65
CA GLU A 195 -0.56 3.92 -5.13
C GLU A 195 0.09 3.16 -3.97
N VAL A 196 -0.71 2.52 -3.11
CA VAL A 196 -0.18 1.64 -2.05
C VAL A 196 0.56 0.43 -2.64
N LEU A 197 0.07 -0.09 -3.77
CA LEU A 197 0.74 -1.17 -4.51
C LEU A 197 1.96 -0.69 -5.33
N GLY A 198 2.16 0.63 -5.48
CA GLY A 198 3.19 1.20 -6.34
C GLY A 198 2.99 0.90 -7.83
N ALA A 199 1.74 0.73 -8.27
CA ALA A 199 1.41 0.38 -9.64
C ALA A 199 1.28 1.62 -10.54
N ASP A 200 2.17 1.75 -11.52
CA ASP A 200 2.10 2.80 -12.55
C ASP A 200 1.04 2.50 -13.61
N LEU A 201 0.80 1.22 -13.91
CA LEU A 201 -0.22 0.74 -14.83
C LEU A 201 -0.94 -0.48 -14.24
N ALA A 202 -2.27 -0.40 -14.11
CA ALA A 202 -3.12 -1.53 -13.77
C ALA A 202 -3.80 -2.08 -15.02
N ILE A 203 -3.75 -3.40 -15.22
CA ILE A 203 -4.46 -4.10 -16.29
C ILE A 203 -5.64 -4.83 -15.66
N LEU A 204 -6.85 -4.52 -16.10
CA LEU A 204 -8.11 -5.09 -15.61
C LEU A 204 -8.74 -5.90 -16.72
N ASP A 205 -8.70 -7.22 -16.60
CA ASP A 205 -9.14 -8.15 -17.65
C ASP A 205 -10.49 -8.78 -17.29
N GLU A 206 -11.50 -8.54 -18.13
CA GLU A 206 -12.86 -9.11 -18.03
C GLU A 206 -13.51 -9.00 -16.63
N ILE A 207 -13.24 -7.91 -15.90
CA ILE A 207 -13.73 -7.66 -14.53
C ILE A 207 -15.26 -7.54 -14.41
N ASP A 208 -15.95 -7.55 -15.55
CA ASP A 208 -17.38 -7.39 -15.74
C ASP A 208 -18.12 -8.70 -16.08
N SER A 209 -17.38 -9.79 -16.31
CA SER A 209 -17.96 -11.07 -16.68
C SER A 209 -18.86 -11.64 -15.57
N GLY A 210 -20.10 -11.95 -15.93
CA GLY A 210 -21.09 -12.55 -15.00
C GLY A 210 -21.76 -11.56 -14.03
N LEU A 211 -21.54 -10.25 -14.19
CA LEU A 211 -22.15 -9.23 -13.32
C LEU A 211 -23.51 -8.76 -13.82
N ASP A 212 -24.41 -8.49 -12.89
CA ASP A 212 -25.66 -7.79 -13.17
C ASP A 212 -25.46 -6.27 -13.30
N ILE A 213 -26.53 -5.55 -13.65
CA ILE A 213 -26.49 -4.11 -13.89
C ILE A 213 -26.09 -3.33 -12.63
N ASP A 214 -26.47 -3.80 -11.44
CA ASP A 214 -26.16 -3.11 -10.18
C ASP A 214 -24.70 -3.33 -9.78
N ALA A 215 -24.20 -4.56 -9.92
CA ALA A 215 -22.80 -4.90 -9.71
C ALA A 215 -21.86 -4.15 -10.66
N LEU A 216 -22.26 -3.94 -11.92
CA LEU A 216 -21.49 -3.13 -12.87
C LEU A 216 -21.29 -1.68 -12.42
N ARG A 217 -22.27 -1.09 -11.73
CA ARG A 217 -22.12 0.27 -11.17
C ARG A 217 -21.08 0.31 -10.07
N ASP A 218 -21.03 -0.72 -9.24
CA ASP A 218 -20.06 -0.79 -8.16
C ASP A 218 -18.65 -1.06 -8.68
N VAL A 219 -18.50 -1.91 -9.71
CA VAL A 219 -17.22 -2.06 -10.44
C VAL A 219 -16.79 -0.73 -11.06
N ALA A 220 -17.71 -0.02 -11.72
CA ALA A 220 -17.38 1.27 -12.32
C ALA A 220 -16.93 2.31 -11.29
N LYS A 221 -17.58 2.37 -10.11
CA LYS A 221 -17.13 3.23 -9.00
C LYS A 221 -15.73 2.83 -8.54
N ALA A 222 -15.46 1.53 -8.37
CA ALA A 222 -14.17 1.04 -7.95
C ALA A 222 -13.07 1.42 -8.97
N VAL A 223 -13.27 1.14 -10.25
CA VAL A 223 -12.30 1.47 -11.32
C VAL A 223 -12.04 2.97 -11.42
N ASN A 224 -13.09 3.80 -11.35
CA ASN A 224 -12.92 5.26 -11.35
C ASN A 224 -12.12 5.77 -10.13
N GLY A 225 -12.17 5.05 -9.00
CA GLY A 225 -11.37 5.36 -7.82
C GLY A 225 -9.91 4.93 -7.89
N LEU A 226 -9.52 4.11 -8.88
CA LEU A 226 -8.12 3.65 -9.04
C LEU A 226 -7.24 4.69 -9.73
N LEU A 227 -7.84 5.55 -10.56
CA LEU A 227 -7.10 6.50 -11.40
C LEU A 227 -6.61 7.70 -10.59
N THR A 228 -5.34 8.02 -10.74
CA THR A 228 -4.68 9.22 -10.21
C THR A 228 -3.89 9.89 -11.33
N PRO A 229 -3.41 11.14 -11.16
CA PRO A 229 -2.54 11.78 -12.15
C PRO A 229 -1.19 11.07 -12.39
N LYS A 230 -0.84 10.08 -11.55
CA LYS A 230 0.45 9.39 -11.58
C LYS A 230 0.38 7.96 -12.10
N ASN A 231 -0.81 7.41 -12.27
CA ASN A 231 -0.99 6.03 -12.74
C ASN A 231 -1.92 5.96 -13.95
N SER A 232 -2.05 4.78 -14.52
CA SER A 232 -2.92 4.49 -15.65
C SER A 232 -3.66 3.17 -15.43
N VAL A 233 -4.82 3.05 -16.06
CA VAL A 233 -5.64 1.83 -16.01
C VAL A 233 -5.95 1.42 -17.44
N MET A 234 -5.58 0.20 -17.81
CA MET A 234 -5.97 -0.45 -19.06
C MET A 234 -7.02 -1.50 -18.75
N MET A 235 -8.23 -1.32 -19.30
CA MET A 235 -9.33 -2.24 -19.10
C MET A 235 -9.60 -3.00 -20.40
N ILE A 236 -9.69 -4.33 -20.29
CA ILE A 236 -10.07 -5.23 -21.36
C ILE A 236 -11.50 -5.70 -21.04
N THR A 237 -12.42 -5.47 -21.97
CA THR A 237 -13.84 -5.80 -21.79
C THR A 237 -14.49 -6.06 -23.14
N HIS A 238 -15.44 -6.99 -23.15
CA HIS A 238 -16.38 -7.19 -24.25
C HIS A 238 -17.74 -6.51 -24.01
N TYR A 239 -17.97 -5.97 -22.80
CA TYR A 239 -19.26 -5.46 -22.35
C TYR A 239 -19.41 -3.96 -22.61
N ARG A 240 -20.19 -3.64 -23.64
CA ARG A 240 -20.40 -2.24 -24.07
C ARG A 240 -21.02 -1.36 -22.99
N ARG A 241 -21.91 -1.89 -22.15
CA ARG A 241 -22.58 -1.11 -21.09
C ARG A 241 -21.60 -0.58 -20.04
N LEU A 242 -20.45 -1.23 -19.85
CA LEU A 242 -19.42 -0.74 -18.94
C LEU A 242 -18.86 0.61 -19.41
N LEU A 243 -18.78 0.82 -20.73
CA LEU A 243 -18.31 2.08 -21.35
C LEU A 243 -19.33 3.22 -21.22
N GLU A 244 -20.59 2.95 -20.86
CA GLU A 244 -21.56 3.99 -20.55
C GLU A 244 -21.33 4.57 -19.14
N VAL A 245 -20.84 3.74 -18.22
CA VAL A 245 -20.62 4.10 -16.82
C VAL A 245 -19.18 4.56 -16.58
N ILE A 246 -18.20 3.93 -17.24
CA ILE A 246 -16.79 4.31 -17.24
C ILE A 246 -16.50 5.02 -18.56
N LYS A 247 -16.03 6.27 -18.50
CA LYS A 247 -15.66 7.04 -19.70
C LYS A 247 -14.15 6.98 -19.91
N PRO A 248 -13.62 6.04 -20.70
CA PRO A 248 -12.19 5.98 -20.98
C PRO A 248 -11.74 7.18 -21.81
N THR A 249 -10.50 7.60 -21.61
CA THR A 249 -9.85 8.64 -22.43
C THR A 249 -9.55 8.14 -23.84
N CYS A 250 -9.30 6.84 -23.99
CA CYS A 250 -8.96 6.19 -25.24
C CYS A 250 -9.55 4.77 -25.29
N ILE A 251 -10.09 4.38 -26.45
CA ILE A 251 -10.65 3.07 -26.74
C ILE A 251 -9.85 2.47 -27.90
N HIS A 252 -9.36 1.25 -27.71
CA HIS A 252 -8.67 0.46 -28.74
C HIS A 252 -9.52 -0.76 -29.10
N ILE A 253 -9.72 -0.99 -30.40
CA ILE A 253 -10.42 -2.17 -30.92
C ILE A 253 -9.37 -3.13 -31.46
N MET A 254 -9.40 -4.36 -30.96
CA MET A 254 -8.50 -5.43 -31.36
C MET A 254 -9.24 -6.47 -32.22
N GLU A 255 -8.66 -6.87 -33.33
CA GLU A 255 -9.13 -7.94 -34.21
C GLU A 255 -7.91 -8.68 -34.78
N ASP A 256 -7.98 -10.01 -34.87
CA ASP A 256 -6.90 -10.87 -35.38
C ASP A 256 -5.51 -10.56 -34.81
N GLY A 257 -5.45 -10.30 -33.50
CA GLY A 257 -4.19 -10.02 -32.80
C GLY A 257 -3.62 -8.61 -33.03
N ARG A 258 -4.38 -7.70 -33.65
CA ARG A 258 -3.92 -6.34 -33.99
C ARG A 258 -4.92 -5.28 -33.52
N ILE A 259 -4.42 -4.10 -33.13
CA ILE A 259 -5.26 -2.93 -32.92
C ILE A 259 -5.64 -2.36 -34.29
N ILE A 260 -6.89 -2.54 -34.69
CA ILE A 260 -7.40 -2.08 -35.98
C ILE A 260 -7.91 -0.63 -35.93
N LYS A 261 -8.36 -0.18 -34.76
CA LYS A 261 -8.90 1.17 -34.58
C LYS A 261 -8.64 1.69 -33.18
N THR A 262 -8.34 2.98 -33.09
CA THR A 262 -8.16 3.71 -31.84
C THR A 262 -8.97 5.01 -31.92
N GLY A 263 -9.67 5.36 -30.85
CA GLY A 263 -10.46 6.58 -30.77
C GLY A 263 -10.68 7.01 -29.32
N ASP A 264 -11.34 8.14 -29.14
CA ASP A 264 -11.77 8.59 -27.81
C ASP A 264 -13.08 7.86 -27.37
N SER A 265 -13.68 8.31 -26.26
CA SER A 265 -14.96 7.76 -25.77
C SER A 265 -16.12 7.82 -26.78
N SER A 266 -16.04 8.63 -27.85
CA SER A 266 -17.08 8.65 -28.90
C SER A 266 -17.11 7.37 -29.72
N LEU A 267 -15.99 6.62 -29.77
CA LEU A 267 -15.92 5.33 -30.46
C LEU A 267 -16.87 4.29 -29.86
N ALA A 268 -17.19 4.39 -28.57
CA ALA A 268 -18.17 3.52 -27.91
C ALA A 268 -19.57 3.65 -28.54
N LYS A 269 -19.98 4.87 -28.92
CA LYS A 269 -21.28 5.11 -29.56
C LYS A 269 -21.32 4.54 -30.98
N VAL A 270 -20.23 4.68 -31.72
CA VAL A 270 -20.12 4.12 -33.07
C VAL A 270 -20.23 2.59 -33.03
N LEU A 271 -19.61 1.95 -32.02
CA LEU A 271 -19.72 0.53 -31.78
C LEU A 271 -21.14 0.07 -31.43
N GLU A 272 -21.90 0.92 -30.73
CA GLU A 272 -23.30 0.66 -30.38
C GLU A 272 -24.20 0.71 -31.62
N GLU A 273 -24.07 1.75 -32.45
CA GLU A 273 -24.94 1.98 -33.62
C GLU A 273 -24.63 1.02 -34.79
N LYS A 274 -23.35 0.80 -35.09
CA LYS A 274 -22.92 0.11 -36.31
C LYS A 274 -22.37 -1.30 -36.10
N GLY A 275 -22.12 -1.69 -34.85
CA GLY A 275 -21.50 -2.97 -34.51
C GLY A 275 -20.03 -3.10 -34.96
N TYR A 276 -19.38 -4.20 -34.57
CA TYR A 276 -17.96 -4.44 -34.83
C TYR A 276 -17.64 -4.67 -36.32
N THR A 277 -18.56 -5.28 -37.06
CA THR A 277 -18.39 -5.60 -38.49
C THR A 277 -18.22 -4.37 -39.38
N SER A 278 -18.70 -3.20 -38.94
CA SER A 278 -18.55 -1.95 -39.67
C SER A 278 -17.15 -1.33 -39.58
N ILE A 279 -16.32 -1.81 -38.65
CA ILE A 279 -15.01 -1.22 -38.30
C ILE A 279 -13.86 -1.98 -38.96
N SER A 280 -14.04 -3.28 -39.22
CA SER A 280 -13.07 -4.14 -39.90
C SER A 280 -12.94 -3.89 -41.41
N ALA A 281 -13.82 -3.06 -41.99
CA ALA A 281 -13.95 -2.85 -43.42
C ALA A 281 -13.23 -1.58 -43.97
N GLU A 282 -12.45 -0.90 -43.13
CA GLU A 282 -11.67 0.31 -43.45
C GLU A 282 -10.16 0.05 -43.29
#